data_AF-A0A2V9WK78-F1
#
_entry.id   AF-A0A2V9WK78-F1
#
_cell.length_a   1.000
_cell.length_b   1.000
_cell.length_c   1.000
_cell.angle_alpha   90.00
_cell.angle_beta   90.00
_cell.angle_gamma   90.00
#
_symmetry.space_group_name_H-M   'P 1'
#
loop_
_entity.id
_entity.type
_entity.pdbx_description
1 polymer ?
#
loop_
_entity_poly.entity_id
_entity_poly.type
_entity_poly.pdbx_seq_one_letter_code
_entity_poly.pdbx_strand_id
1 'polypeptide(L)'
;MPFDDLRQWIAALDRAGQLKRIRTEADAILEIAEITDRVSKSRDANGSRGGPALLFQNVKGHAGSQVLINQFGSDARMKLALGVN
;
A
#
# COMPACT_ATOMS: atom_id res chain seq x y z
N MET A 1 12.39 -0.31 15.07
CA MET A 1 11.21 -0.08 14.22
C MET A 1 10.00 -0.59 15.00
N PRO A 2 8.87 0.11 15.00
CA PRO A 2 7.66 -0.25 15.77
C PRO A 2 7.01 -1.60 15.39
N PHE A 3 7.48 -2.29 14.35
CA PHE A 3 6.92 -3.55 13.86
C PHE A 3 8.03 -4.58 13.64
N ASP A 4 7.77 -5.83 14.02
CA ASP A 4 8.77 -6.92 13.96
C ASP A 4 8.93 -7.49 12.55
N ASP A 5 7.89 -7.40 11.72
CA ASP A 5 7.92 -7.90 10.35
C ASP A 5 6.93 -7.17 9.41
N LEU A 6 6.99 -7.53 8.13
CA LEU A 6 6.13 -6.97 7.09
C LEU A 6 4.64 -7.25 7.32
N ARG A 7 4.29 -8.39 7.94
CA ARG A 7 2.89 -8.78 8.18
C ARG A 7 2.28 -7.91 9.28
N GLN A 8 3.04 -7.64 10.35
CA GLN A 8 2.65 -6.68 11.37
C GLN A 8 2.52 -5.28 10.79
N TRP A 9 3.43 -4.88 9.89
CA TRP A 9 3.33 -3.59 9.19
C TRP A 9 2.06 -3.47 8.33
N ILE A 10 1.75 -4.49 7.52
CA ILE A 10 0.51 -4.54 6.73
C ILE A 10 -0.72 -4.43 7.65
N ALA A 11 -0.73 -5.15 8.77
CA ALA A 11 -1.83 -5.09 9.73
C ALA A 11 -1.96 -3.69 10.38
N ALA A 12 -0.84 -3.00 10.63
CA ALA A 12 -0.85 -1.63 11.13
C ALA A 12 -1.41 -0.63 10.11
N LEU A 13 -1.03 -0.77 8.84
CA LEU A 13 -1.60 0.03 7.75
C LEU A 13 -3.12 -0.17 7.62
N ASP A 14 -3.59 -1.43 7.73
CA ASP A 14 -5.01 -1.77 7.67
C ASP A 14 -5.78 -1.12 8.84
N ARG A 15 -5.27 -1.27 10.08
CA ARG A 15 -5.86 -0.63 11.27
C ARG A 15 -5.88 0.90 11.19
N ALA A 16 -4.89 1.50 10.55
CA ALA A 16 -4.81 2.95 10.36
C ALA A 16 -5.68 3.47 9.20
N GLY A 17 -6.39 2.60 8.48
CA GLY A 17 -7.15 2.98 7.28
C GLY A 17 -6.28 3.41 6.11
N GLN A 18 -5.00 3.03 6.13
CA GLN A 18 -3.96 3.45 5.18
C GLN A 18 -3.64 2.36 4.14
N LEU A 19 -4.38 1.25 4.13
CA LEU A 19 -4.24 0.14 3.20
C LEU A 19 -5.51 -0.05 2.36
N LYS A 20 -5.35 -0.20 1.04
CA LYS A 20 -6.39 -0.68 0.14
C LYS A 20 -6.03 -2.07 -0.37
N ARG A 21 -6.93 -3.03 -0.14
CA ARG A 21 -6.82 -4.39 -0.69
C ARG A 21 -7.51 -4.46 -2.04
N ILE A 22 -6.81 -4.97 -3.05
CA ILE A 22 -7.29 -5.12 -4.42
C ILE A 22 -7.36 -6.61 -4.73
N ARG A 23 -8.58 -7.13 -4.88
CA ARG A 23 -8.85 -8.55 -5.17
C ARG A 23 -9.09 -8.82 -6.65
N THR A 24 -9.46 -7.80 -7.41
CA THR A 24 -9.54 -7.86 -8.87
C THR A 24 -8.16 -8.22 -9.42
N GLU A 25 -8.12 -9.08 -10.43
CA GLU A 25 -6.88 -9.41 -11.13
C GLU A 25 -6.23 -8.14 -11.71
N ALA A 26 -4.92 -8.02 -11.56
CA ALA A 26 -4.13 -6.97 -12.19
C ALA A 26 -2.84 -7.55 -12.79
N ASP A 27 -2.40 -6.98 -13.91
CA ASP A 27 -1.19 -7.35 -14.63
C ASP A 27 0.05 -6.74 -13.96
N ALA A 28 1.07 -7.57 -13.75
CA ALA A 28 2.36 -7.10 -13.25
C ALA A 28 3.09 -6.22 -14.28
N ILE A 29 2.77 -6.39 -15.56
CA ILE A 29 3.35 -5.61 -16.64
C ILE A 29 2.56 -4.30 -16.79
N LEU A 30 3.13 -3.24 -16.23
CA LEU A 30 2.70 -1.83 -16.31
C LEU A 30 1.40 -1.48 -15.60
N GLU A 31 0.39 -2.35 -15.54
CA GLU A 31 -0.91 -2.02 -14.93
C GLU A 31 -0.80 -1.70 -13.43
N ILE A 32 -0.19 -2.58 -12.64
CA ILE A 32 0.02 -2.32 -11.20
C ILE A 32 0.80 -1.01 -10.98
N ALA A 33 1.81 -0.73 -11.81
CA ALA A 33 2.61 0.49 -11.72
C ALA A 33 1.80 1.75 -12.06
N GLU A 34 0.96 1.70 -13.11
CA GLU A 34 0.11 2.81 -13.54
C GLU A 34 -0.95 3.16 -12.48
N ILE A 35 -1.62 2.14 -11.92
CA ILE A 35 -2.55 2.30 -10.81
C ILE A 35 -1.83 2.93 -9.61
N THR A 36 -0.65 2.42 -9.28
CA THR A 36 0.15 2.92 -8.16
C THR A 36 0.60 4.36 -8.38
N ASP A 37 0.97 4.75 -9.59
CA ASP A 37 1.38 6.11 -9.93
C ASP A 37 0.25 7.11 -9.68
N ARG A 38 -0.97 6.81 -10.15
CA ARG A 38 -2.16 7.65 -9.89
C ARG A 38 -2.45 7.75 -8.40
N VAL A 39 -2.40 6.62 -7.69
CA VAL A 39 -2.63 6.58 -6.24
C VAL A 39 -1.58 7.40 -5.49
N SER A 40 -0.30 7.27 -5.84
CA SER A 40 0.80 8.01 -5.20
C SER A 40 0.65 9.54 -5.35
N LYS A 41 -0.01 9.99 -6.42
CA LYS A 41 -0.29 11.42 -6.68
C LYS A 41 -1.64 11.88 -6.14
N SER A 42 -2.45 10.96 -5.60
CA SER A 42 -3.77 11.25 -5.06
C SER A 42 -3.73 11.67 -3.58
N ARG A 43 -4.91 11.95 -3.01
CA ARG A 43 -5.09 12.18 -1.58
C ARG A 43 -5.65 10.93 -0.90
N ASP A 44 -5.24 10.68 0.33
CA ASP A 44 -5.81 9.64 1.17
C ASP A 44 -7.15 10.07 1.80
N ALA A 45 -7.76 9.18 2.60
CA ALA A 45 -9.04 9.43 3.26
C ALA A 45 -9.03 10.62 4.23
N ASN A 46 -7.85 11.04 4.69
CA ASN A 46 -7.66 12.16 5.60
C ASN A 46 -7.26 13.45 4.86
N GLY A 47 -7.24 13.43 3.53
CA GLY A 47 -6.88 14.57 2.68
C GLY A 47 -5.37 14.76 2.49
N SER A 48 -4.52 13.90 3.04
CA SER A 48 -3.05 13.96 2.91
C SER A 48 -2.61 13.45 1.53
N ARG A 49 -1.54 14.02 0.96
CA ARG A 49 -0.99 13.55 -0.34
C ARG A 49 -0.34 12.16 -0.18
N GLY A 50 -0.36 11.38 -1.25
CA GLY A 50 0.31 10.07 -1.33
C GLY A 50 -0.62 8.88 -1.55
N GLY A 51 -1.95 9.09 -1.47
CA GLY A 51 -2.97 8.03 -1.51
C GLY A 51 -2.74 6.91 -0.48
N PRO A 52 -3.55 5.85 -0.45
CA PRO A 52 -3.32 4.68 0.40
C PRO A 52 -2.18 3.77 -0.12
N ALA A 53 -1.62 2.94 0.76
CA ALA A 53 -0.84 1.77 0.34
C ALA A 53 -1.76 0.76 -0.38
N LEU A 54 -1.20 -0.02 -1.31
CA LEU A 54 -1.97 -0.97 -2.11
C LEU A 54 -1.45 -2.39 -1.89
N LEU A 55 -2.37 -3.34 -1.65
CA LEU A 55 -2.07 -4.77 -1.62
C LEU A 55 -2.89 -5.48 -2.71
N PHE A 56 -2.23 -5.80 -3.81
CA PHE A 56 -2.79 -6.61 -4.89
C PHE A 56 -2.70 -8.09 -4.50
N GLN A 57 -3.86 -8.75 -4.48
CA GLN A 57 -3.99 -10.13 -4.00
C GLN A 57 -4.16 -11.16 -5.13
N ASN A 58 -4.38 -10.69 -6.35
CA ASN A 58 -4.52 -11.52 -7.54
C ASN A 58 -3.69 -10.91 -8.68
N VAL A 59 -2.51 -11.50 -8.93
CA VAL A 59 -1.57 -11.02 -9.96
C VAL A 59 -1.62 -11.96 -11.14
N LYS A 60 -1.97 -11.43 -12.32
CA LYS A 60 -2.13 -12.20 -13.55
C LYS A 60 -0.89 -13.03 -13.87
N GLY A 61 -1.09 -14.33 -14.11
CA GLY A 61 0.00 -15.27 -14.41
C GLY A 61 0.89 -15.66 -13.21
N HIS A 62 0.62 -15.14 -12.01
CA HIS A 62 1.44 -15.38 -10.81
C HIS A 62 0.57 -15.87 -9.63
N ALA A 63 -0.01 -17.06 -9.78
CA ALA A 63 -0.91 -17.65 -8.77
C ALA A 63 -0.24 -17.78 -7.39
N GLY A 64 -0.93 -17.32 -6.34
CA GLY A 64 -0.44 -17.34 -4.96
C GLY A 64 0.45 -16.15 -4.57
N SER A 65 0.95 -15.38 -5.55
CA SER A 65 1.76 -14.19 -5.31
C SER A 65 0.89 -12.96 -4.99
N GLN A 66 1.42 -12.07 -4.18
CA GLN A 66 0.80 -10.78 -3.83
C GLN A 66 1.83 -9.66 -3.96
N VAL A 67 1.36 -8.44 -4.24
CA VAL A 67 2.22 -7.26 -4.36
C VAL A 67 1.72 -6.19 -3.40
N LEU A 68 2.57 -5.86 -2.42
CA LEU A 68 2.42 -4.67 -1.59
C LEU A 68 3.25 -3.54 -2.21
N ILE A 69 2.62 -2.39 -2.45
CA ILE A 69 3.27 -1.24 -3.07
C ILE A 69 2.71 0.07 -2.49
N ASN A 70 3.44 1.18 -2.65
CA ASN A 70 3.13 2.49 -2.06
C ASN A 70 3.07 2.51 -0.52
N GLN A 71 3.61 1.48 0.14
CA GLN A 71 3.55 1.30 1.60
C GLN A 71 4.19 2.46 2.39
N PHE A 72 5.12 3.19 1.78
CA PHE A 72 5.83 4.31 2.38
C PHE A 72 5.56 5.66 1.68
N GLY A 73 4.60 5.72 0.75
CA GLY A 73 4.41 6.89 -0.12
C GLY A 73 3.68 8.10 0.48
N SER A 74 3.64 8.24 1.81
CA SER A 74 3.12 9.45 2.46
C SER A 74 3.89 9.76 3.73
N ASP A 75 3.95 11.05 4.10
CA ASP A 75 4.56 11.51 5.35
C ASP A 75 3.92 10.83 6.58
N ALA A 76 2.60 10.74 6.62
CA ALA A 76 1.87 10.08 7.70
C ALA A 76 2.23 8.59 7.83
N ARG A 77 2.35 7.84 6.72
CA ARG A 77 2.80 6.45 6.76
C ARG A 77 4.27 6.32 7.13
N MET A 78 5.12 7.24 6.71
CA MET A 78 6.54 7.26 7.10
C MET A 78 6.71 7.47 8.60
N LYS A 79 5.98 8.44 9.17
CA LYS A 79 5.91 8.70 10.61
C LYS A 79 5.45 7.48 11.39
N LEU A 80 4.38 6.83 10.93
CA LEU A 80 3.89 5.57 11.50
C LEU A 80 4.94 4.45 11.41
N ALA A 81 5.60 4.28 10.26
CA ALA A 81 6.62 3.26 10.06
C ALA A 81 7.85 3.44 10.95
N LEU A 82 8.18 4.69 11.31
CA LEU A 82 9.31 5.05 12.15
C LEU A 82 8.94 5.23 13.64
N GLY A 83 7.65 5.28 13.97
CA GLY A 83 7.16 5.48 15.33
C GLY A 83 7.36 6.91 15.85
N VAL A 84 7.20 7.91 14.98
CA VAL A 84 7.41 9.34 15.29
C VAL A 84 6.16 10.17 14.93
N ASN A 85 6.03 11.38 15.49
CA ASN A 85 4.91 12.30 15.27
C ASN A 85 5.30 13.49 14.39
#